data_AF-A0A2P6W2K9-F1
#
_entry.id   AF-A0A2P6W2K9-F1
#
_cell.length_a   1.000
_cell.length_b   1.000
_cell.length_c   1.000
_cell.angle_alpha   90.00
_cell.angle_beta   90.00
_cell.angle_gamma   90.00
#
_symmetry.space_group_name_H-M   'P 1'
#
loop_
_entity.id
_entity.type
_entity.pdbx_description
1 polymer ?
#
loop_
_entity_poly.entity_id
_entity_poly.type
_entity_poly.pdbx_seq_one_letter_code
_entity_poly.pdbx_strand_id
1 'polypeptide(L)'
;MDNSLEKYVFRGYFDTDGSVVLTDNNGTLYPRLETKICPSPMQNQLTKILESQGFNFGAYGIGKGKIRIQMNGKGQLAKFRDEIGFKNNKHVLKAQEITRK
;
A
#
# COMPACT_ATOMS: atom_id res chain seq x y z
N MET A 1 2.47 -1.67 -22.30
CA MET A 1 2.89 -1.70 -20.88
C MET A 1 3.23 -0.27 -20.53
N ASP A 2 2.41 0.38 -19.71
CA ASP A 2 2.78 1.68 -19.15
C ASP A 2 3.81 1.44 -18.03
N ASN A 3 5.07 1.44 -18.45
CA ASN A 3 6.28 1.04 -17.73
C ASN A 3 6.83 2.19 -16.87
N SER A 4 5.97 2.90 -16.13
CA SER A 4 6.46 3.97 -15.26
C SER A 4 7.36 3.38 -14.17
N LEU A 5 8.64 3.76 -14.18
CA LEU A 5 9.64 3.38 -13.16
C LEU A 5 9.15 3.67 -11.73
N GLU A 6 8.25 4.64 -11.59
CA GLU A 6 7.58 5.02 -10.35
C GLU A 6 6.88 3.84 -9.67
N LYS A 7 6.21 2.96 -10.44
CA LYS A 7 5.55 1.77 -9.90
C LYS A 7 6.56 0.83 -9.24
N TYR A 8 7.74 0.69 -9.84
CA TYR A 8 8.81 -0.15 -9.28
C TYR A 8 9.46 0.48 -8.05
N VAL A 9 9.58 1.81 -8.01
CA VAL A 9 10.04 2.54 -6.82
C VAL A 9 9.06 2.31 -5.66
N PHE A 10 7.76 2.53 -5.89
CA PHE A 10 6.75 2.30 -4.85
C PHE A 10 6.73 0.84 -4.42
N ARG A 11 6.78 -0.12 -5.36
CA ARG A 11 6.84 -1.55 -5.05
C ARG A 11 8.02 -1.88 -4.14
N GLY A 12 9.22 -1.43 -4.51
CA GLY A 12 10.44 -1.70 -3.74
C GLY A 12 10.32 -1.20 -2.31
N TYR A 13 9.81 0.03 -2.14
CA TYR A 13 9.56 0.61 -0.82
C TYR A 13 8.49 -0.16 -0.02
N PHE A 14 7.38 -0.52 -0.68
CA PHE A 14 6.31 -1.28 -0.03
C PHE A 14 6.77 -2.70 0.36
N ASP A 15 7.62 -3.34 -0.43
CA ASP A 15 8.13 -4.67 -0.11
C ASP A 15 9.05 -4.68 1.13
N THR A 16 9.66 -3.55 1.50
CA THR A 16 10.50 -3.41 2.70
C THR A 16 9.73 -2.87 3.91
N ASP A 17 8.96 -1.80 3.72
CA ASP A 17 8.35 -1.01 4.79
C ASP A 17 6.81 -1.00 4.75
N GLY A 18 6.23 -1.75 3.82
CA GLY A 18 4.79 -1.95 3.70
C GLY A 18 4.31 -3.22 4.41
N SER A 19 2.98 -3.33 4.54
CA SER A 19 2.32 -4.52 5.04
C SER A 19 0.93 -4.67 4.44
N VAL A 20 0.51 -5.93 4.30
CA VAL A 20 -0.86 -6.31 3.96
C VAL A 20 -1.49 -6.86 5.24
N VAL A 21 -2.54 -6.22 5.74
CA VAL A 21 -3.21 -6.62 6.99
C VAL A 21 -4.70 -6.81 6.76
N LEU A 22 -5.32 -7.66 7.58
CA LEU A 22 -6.78 -7.80 7.65
C LEU A 22 -7.23 -7.01 8.87
N THR A 23 -8.05 -5.97 8.66
CA THR A 23 -8.53 -5.10 9.72
C THR A 23 -10.00 -5.40 10.01
N ASP A 24 -10.33 -5.51 11.29
CA ASP A 24 -11.72 -5.54 11.76
C ASP A 24 -12.20 -4.11 12.02
N ASN A 25 -13.34 -3.74 11.45
CA ASN A 25 -14.09 -2.55 11.82
C ASN A 25 -15.53 -2.94 12.13
N ASN A 26 -15.84 -3.02 13.42
CA ASN A 26 -17.17 -3.36 13.94
C ASN A 26 -17.74 -4.67 13.37
N GLY A 27 -16.92 -5.72 13.29
CA GLY A 27 -17.30 -7.05 12.79
C GLY A 27 -17.14 -7.20 11.28
N THR A 28 -16.83 -6.12 10.55
CA THR A 28 -16.54 -6.18 9.11
C THR A 28 -15.03 -6.28 8.89
N LEU A 29 -14.58 -7.41 8.37
CA LEU A 29 -13.18 -7.64 8.01
C LEU A 29 -12.89 -7.10 6.61
N TYR A 30 -11.83 -6.29 6.47
CA TYR A 30 -11.37 -5.81 5.16
C TYR A 30 -9.84 -5.77 5.07
N PRO A 31 -9.27 -6.05 3.89
CA PRO A 31 -7.85 -5.88 3.67
C PRO A 31 -7.46 -4.40 3.75
N ARG A 32 -6.25 -4.17 4.23
CA ARG A 32 -5.61 -2.87 4.24
C ARG A 32 -4.16 -3.04 3.83
N LEU A 33 -3.73 -2.21 2.90
CA LEU A 33 -2.32 -1.99 2.59
C LEU A 33 -1.86 -0.79 3.38
N GLU A 34 -0.78 -0.91 4.14
CA GLU A 34 -0.23 0.21 4.88
C GLU A 34 1.29 0.28 4.78
N THR A 35 1.85 1.48 4.80
CA THR A 35 3.29 1.71 4.91
C THR A 35 3.56 2.97 5.73
N LYS A 36 4.70 3.02 6.42
CA LYS A 36 5.09 4.13 7.29
C LYS A 36 6.34 4.79 6.74
N ILE A 37 6.29 6.10 6.55
CA ILE A 37 7.39 6.86 5.95
C ILE A 37 7.93 7.86 6.96
N CYS A 38 9.25 7.82 7.19
CA CYS A 38 9.96 8.79 8.02
C CYS A 38 9.94 10.20 7.40
N PRO A 39 10.11 11.28 8.20
CA PRO A 39 10.11 12.66 7.69
C PRO A 39 11.19 12.81 6.62
N SER A 40 10.78 13.02 5.38
CA SER A 40 11.67 13.11 4.23
C SER A 40 10.89 13.59 3.00
N PRO A 41 11.57 14.14 1.97
CA PRO A 41 10.94 14.46 0.69
C PRO A 41 10.23 13.27 0.03
N MET A 42 10.64 12.03 0.35
CA MET A 42 10.01 10.81 -0.15
C MET A 42 8.54 10.70 0.22
N GLN A 43 8.11 11.29 1.34
CA GLN A 43 6.69 11.29 1.73
C GLN A 43 5.83 11.85 0.59
N ASN A 44 6.19 13.02 0.07
CA ASN A 44 5.47 13.67 -1.02
C ASN A 44 5.68 12.97 -2.37
N GLN A 45 6.85 12.38 -2.60
CA GLN A 45 7.13 11.65 -3.85
C GLN A 45 6.27 10.38 -3.94
N LEU A 46 6.22 9.59 -2.86
CA LEU A 46 5.45 8.34 -2.84
C LEU A 46 3.95 8.59 -2.90
N THR A 47 3.43 9.64 -2.26
CA THR A 47 2.00 10.00 -2.39
C THR A 47 1.66 10.44 -3.82
N LYS A 48 2.52 11.25 -4.46
CA LYS A 48 2.32 11.66 -5.86
C LYS A 48 2.32 10.49 -6.84
N ILE A 49 3.17 9.48 -6.60
CA ILE A 49 3.14 8.24 -7.40
C ILE A 49 1.78 7.55 -7.23
N LEU A 50 1.28 7.41 -6.00
CA LEU A 50 -0.03 6.78 -5.79
C LEU A 50 -1.18 7.59 -6.42
N GLU A 51 -1.12 8.93 -6.36
CA GLU A 51 -2.07 9.83 -7.01
C GLU A 51 -2.03 9.68 -8.53
N SER A 52 -0.84 9.64 -9.15
CA SER A 52 -0.69 9.51 -10.61
C SER A 52 -1.19 8.16 -11.13
N GLN A 53 -1.10 7.13 -10.30
CA GLN A 53 -1.66 5.80 -10.59
C GLN A 53 -3.14 5.68 -10.19
N GLY A 54 -3.76 6.74 -9.66
CA GLY A 54 -5.18 6.77 -9.32
C GLY A 54 -5.56 5.83 -8.18
N PHE A 55 -4.68 5.62 -7.20
CA PHE A 55 -5.03 4.89 -5.98
C PHE A 55 -5.83 5.78 -5.03
N ASN A 56 -6.86 5.23 -4.40
CA ASN A 56 -7.52 5.84 -3.25
C ASN A 56 -6.78 5.47 -1.95
N PHE A 57 -6.11 6.45 -1.34
CA PHE A 57 -5.35 6.26 -0.09
C PHE A 57 -5.57 7.43 0.87
N GLY A 58 -5.38 7.15 2.16
CA GLY A 58 -5.23 8.18 3.19
C GLY A 58 -3.78 8.30 3.62
N ALA A 59 -3.31 9.53 3.82
CA ALA A 59 -2.02 9.84 4.42
C ALA A 59 -2.24 10.48 5.79
N TYR A 60 -1.84 9.79 6.86
CA TYR A 60 -2.12 10.21 8.23
C TYR A 60 -0.83 10.47 8.99
N GLY A 61 -0.74 11.59 9.70
CA GLY A 61 0.36 11.84 10.63
C GLY A 61 0.33 10.86 11.80
N ILE A 62 1.44 10.17 12.06
CA ILE A 62 1.57 9.20 13.17
C ILE A 62 2.61 9.62 14.23
N GLY A 63 2.87 10.93 14.32
CA GLY A 63 3.80 11.54 15.26
C GLY A 63 5.23 11.64 14.74
N LYS A 64 6.03 12.54 15.35
CA LYS A 64 7.43 12.82 14.96
C LYS A 64 7.63 13.11 13.46
N GLY A 65 6.63 13.74 12.83
CA GLY A 65 6.62 14.03 11.38
C GLY A 65 6.50 12.80 10.46
N LYS A 66 6.30 11.60 11.00
CA LYS A 66 6.08 10.38 10.22
C LYS A 66 4.67 10.37 9.67
N ILE A 67 4.51 9.82 8.47
CA ILE A 67 3.19 9.56 7.89
C ILE A 67 2.95 8.06 7.74
N ARG A 68 1.69 7.65 7.86
CA ARG A 68 1.20 6.36 7.40
C ARG A 68 0.40 6.58 6.13
N ILE A 69 0.79 5.92 5.06
CA ILE A 69 -0.06 5.75 3.88
C ILE A 69 -0.89 4.49 4.09
N GLN A 70 -2.19 4.58 3.81
CA GLN A 70 -3.13 3.50 4.01
C GLN A 70 -4.11 3.41 2.83
N MET A 71 -4.27 2.22 2.27
CA MET A 71 -5.27 1.90 1.26
C MET A 71 -6.18 0.80 1.78
N ASN A 72 -7.50 1.00 1.70
CA ASN A 72 -8.47 0.10 2.31
C ASN A 72 -9.30 -0.65 1.26
N GLY A 73 -9.71 -1.87 1.62
CA GLY A 73 -10.71 -2.63 0.89
C GLY A 73 -10.13 -3.52 -0.21
N LYS A 74 -10.95 -4.51 -0.61
CA LYS A 74 -10.56 -5.52 -1.61
C LYS A 74 -10.25 -4.89 -2.97
N GLY A 75 -10.92 -3.79 -3.33
CA GLY A 75 -10.68 -3.05 -4.58
C GLY A 75 -9.25 -2.48 -4.66
N GLN A 76 -8.78 -1.82 -3.59
CA GLN A 76 -7.42 -1.29 -3.54
C GLN A 76 -6.37 -2.40 -3.52
N LEU A 77 -6.64 -3.52 -2.82
CA LEU A 77 -5.76 -4.69 -2.84
C LEU A 77 -5.63 -5.30 -4.25
N ALA A 78 -6.75 -5.46 -4.95
CA ALA A 78 -6.78 -5.99 -6.31
C ALA A 78 -6.02 -5.07 -7.26
N LYS A 79 -6.33 -3.77 -7.25
CA LYS A 79 -5.62 -2.76 -8.04
C LYS A 79 -4.13 -2.76 -7.76
N PHE A 80 -3.72 -2.83 -6.50
CA PHE A 80 -2.30 -2.89 -6.14
C PHE A 80 -1.62 -4.11 -6.73
N ARG A 81 -2.24 -5.29 -6.61
CA ARG A 81 -1.70 -6.54 -7.16
C ARG A 81 -1.54 -6.46 -8.68
N ASP A 82 -2.52 -5.88 -9.36
CA ASP A 82 -2.58 -5.89 -10.81
C ASP A 82 -1.69 -4.80 -11.45
N GLU A 83 -1.55 -3.63 -10.80
CA GLU A 83 -0.79 -2.49 -11.34
C GLU A 83 0.65 -2.37 -10.80
N ILE A 84 0.86 -2.63 -9.49
CA ILE A 84 2.18 -2.49 -8.83
C ILE A 84 2.81 -3.87 -8.61
N GLY A 85 2.01 -4.80 -8.07
CA GLY A 85 2.40 -6.15 -7.69
C GLY A 85 3.22 -6.20 -6.41
N PHE A 86 3.39 -7.42 -5.88
CA PHE A 86 4.27 -7.71 -4.75
C PHE A 86 5.47 -8.53 -5.23
N LYS A 87 6.67 -8.24 -4.74
CA LYS A 87 7.79 -9.19 -4.83
C LYS A 87 8.10 -9.87 -3.50
N ASN A 88 7.69 -9.29 -2.37
CA ASN A 88 7.86 -9.94 -1.08
C ASN A 88 6.85 -11.10 -0.92
N ASN A 89 7.36 -12.33 -0.79
CA ASN A 89 6.53 -13.54 -0.63
C ASN A 89 5.57 -13.46 0.57
N LYS A 90 5.93 -12.74 1.64
CA LYS A 90 5.02 -12.56 2.80
C LYS A 90 3.76 -11.78 2.39
N HIS A 91 3.92 -10.74 1.59
CA HIS A 91 2.81 -9.95 1.08
C HIS A 91 1.94 -10.75 0.11
N VAL A 92 2.57 -11.52 -0.79
CA VAL A 92 1.87 -12.41 -1.72
C VAL A 92 0.99 -13.41 -0.97
N LEU A 93 1.57 -14.14 -0.01
CA LEU A 93 0.84 -15.14 0.78
C LEU A 93 -0.30 -14.50 1.57
N LYS A 94 -0.06 -13.33 2.17
CA LYS A 94 -1.09 -12.65 2.96
C LYS A 94 -2.23 -12.11 2.10
N ALA A 95 -1.93 -11.54 0.93
CA ALA A 95 -2.95 -11.12 -0.03
C ALA A 95 -3.80 -12.30 -0.52
N GLN A 96 -3.18 -13.45 -0.78
CA GLN A 96 -3.90 -14.68 -1.16
C GLN A 96 -4.81 -15.18 -0.04
N GLU A 97 -4.32 -15.22 1.21
CA GLU A 97 -5.12 -15.62 2.38
C GLU A 97 -6.38 -14.75 2.54
N ILE A 98 -6.23 -13.44 2.41
CA ILE A 98 -7.34 -12.49 2.55
C ILE A 98 -8.33 -12.59 1.38
N THR A 99 -7.86 -12.88 0.17
CA THR A 99 -8.73 -12.99 -1.01
C THR A 99 -9.60 -14.25 -0.98
N ARG A 100 -9.16 -15.31 -0.29
CA ARG A 100 -9.91 -16.57 -0.13
C ARG A 100 -11.01 -16.51 0.95
N LYS A 101 -11.01 -15.47 1.78
CA LYS A 101 -12.01 -15.21 2.83
C LYS A 101 -13.05 -14.21 2.35
#